data_AF-A0AAD6ZG01-F1
#
_entry.id   AF-A0AAD6ZG01-F1
#
_cell.length_a   1.000
_cell.length_b   1.000
_cell.length_c   1.000
_cell.angle_alpha   90.00
_cell.angle_beta   90.00
_cell.angle_gamma   90.00
#
_symmetry.space_group_name_H-M   'P 1'
#
loop_
_entity.id
_entity.type
_entity.pdbx_description
1 polymer ?
#
loop_
_entity_poly.entity_id
_entity_poly.type
_entity_poly.pdbx_seq_one_letter_code
_entity_poly.pdbx_strand_id
1 'polypeptide(L)'
;MPPCAQSRLGAPDPPIEHAEVPRAPDDYLADDEDLDDLPIERRLQLAIAAVGVRLMSQRKAAIFYKVPRTTVQDRMNGALTRVNAHAHEHRLTDVQEDILAEWIKPCQTRPAAEPDHDW
;
A
#
# COMPACT_ATOMS: atom_id res chain seq x y z
N MET A 1 0.30 -36.99 -64.06
CA MET A 1 -0.07 -35.56 -64.01
C MET A 1 -1.45 -35.42 -64.63
N PRO A 2 -2.45 -35.07 -63.81
CA PRO A 2 -3.17 -33.79 -64.02
C PRO A 2 -3.55 -33.13 -62.66
N PRO A 3 -4.36 -32.06 -62.62
CA PRO A 3 -4.02 -30.77 -62.01
C PRO A 3 -4.30 -30.67 -60.51
N CYS A 4 -3.47 -29.88 -59.80
CA CYS A 4 -3.80 -29.39 -58.46
C CYS A 4 -5.03 -28.47 -58.56
N ALA A 5 -6.18 -28.99 -58.14
CA ALA A 5 -7.44 -28.25 -58.15
C ALA A 5 -7.54 -27.26 -56.99
N GLN A 6 -8.18 -26.15 -57.30
CA GLN A 6 -8.27 -24.89 -56.57
C GLN A 6 -8.93 -24.95 -55.17
N SER A 7 -8.42 -24.06 -54.32
CA SER A 7 -9.15 -23.05 -53.53
C SER A 7 -10.48 -23.45 -52.87
N ARG A 8 -10.48 -23.47 -51.53
CA ARG A 8 -11.63 -23.01 -50.77
C ARG A 8 -11.35 -21.57 -50.35
N LEU A 9 -12.03 -20.64 -51.00
CA LEU A 9 -12.17 -19.26 -50.56
C LEU A 9 -12.74 -19.30 -49.13
N GLY A 10 -11.94 -18.87 -48.15
CA GLY A 10 -12.44 -18.59 -46.82
C GLY A 10 -13.54 -17.54 -46.91
N ALA A 11 -14.61 -17.73 -46.14
CA ALA A 11 -15.60 -16.69 -45.94
C ALA A 11 -14.89 -15.38 -45.55
N PRO A 12 -15.40 -14.20 -45.94
CA PRO A 12 -14.87 -12.97 -45.39
C PRO A 12 -15.01 -13.05 -43.88
N ASP A 13 -13.90 -12.83 -43.17
CA ASP A 13 -13.96 -12.63 -41.72
C ASP A 13 -15.06 -11.59 -41.46
N PRO A 14 -15.97 -11.84 -40.50
CA PRO A 14 -16.96 -10.83 -40.17
C PRO A 14 -16.21 -9.53 -39.86
N PRO A 15 -16.76 -8.37 -40.24
CA PRO A 15 -16.18 -7.09 -39.84
C PRO A 15 -15.90 -7.19 -38.35
N ILE A 16 -14.68 -6.84 -37.94
CA ILE A 16 -14.37 -6.67 -36.53
C ILE A 16 -15.31 -5.56 -36.08
N GLU A 17 -16.51 -5.92 -35.63
CA GLU A 17 -17.33 -5.08 -34.81
C GLU A 17 -16.37 -4.67 -33.72
N HIS A 18 -16.08 -3.38 -33.67
CA HIS A 18 -15.41 -2.77 -32.56
C HIS A 18 -16.25 -3.14 -31.36
N ALA A 19 -15.97 -4.29 -30.75
CA ALA A 19 -16.28 -4.53 -29.37
C ALA A 19 -15.74 -3.26 -28.73
N GLU A 20 -16.65 -2.41 -28.27
CA GLU A 20 -16.29 -1.37 -27.34
C GLU A 20 -15.58 -2.16 -26.24
N VAL A 21 -14.24 -2.18 -26.32
CA VAL A 21 -13.40 -2.49 -25.19
C VAL A 21 -14.02 -1.58 -24.15
N PRO A 22 -14.69 -2.11 -23.12
CA PRO A 22 -15.29 -1.25 -22.11
C PRO A 22 -14.16 -0.34 -21.73
N ARG A 23 -14.30 0.96 -22.06
CA ARG A 23 -13.24 1.92 -21.91
C ARG A 23 -12.85 1.76 -20.46
N ALA A 24 -11.68 1.16 -20.22
CA ALA A 24 -11.18 1.03 -18.87
C ALA A 24 -11.31 2.45 -18.34
N PRO A 25 -12.06 2.69 -17.25
CA PRO A 25 -12.17 4.04 -16.75
C PRO A 25 -10.73 4.51 -16.59
N ASP A 26 -10.37 5.51 -17.40
CA ASP A 26 -9.08 6.21 -17.40
C ASP A 26 -8.89 6.95 -16.05
N ASP A 27 -9.83 6.72 -15.13
CA ASP A 27 -10.09 7.26 -13.82
C ASP A 27 -9.90 6.23 -12.68
N TYR A 28 -9.31 5.05 -12.95
CA TYR A 28 -8.53 4.34 -11.90
C TYR A 28 -7.22 5.08 -11.60
N LEU A 29 -7.34 6.33 -11.16
CA LEU A 29 -6.37 6.92 -10.23
C LEU A 29 -6.47 6.06 -8.98
N ALA A 30 -5.75 4.94 -8.98
CA ALA A 30 -5.46 4.19 -7.78
C ALA A 30 -4.66 5.14 -6.89
N ASP A 31 -5.39 5.81 -6.01
CA ASP A 31 -4.96 6.38 -4.76
C ASP A 31 -3.55 6.98 -4.82
N ASP A 32 -3.51 8.28 -5.08
CA ASP A 32 -2.47 9.14 -4.52
C ASP A 32 -2.59 9.09 -2.98
N GLU A 33 -2.37 7.93 -2.35
CA GLU A 33 -2.09 7.91 -0.91
C GLU A 33 -0.84 8.77 -0.77
N ASP A 34 -1.06 10.00 -0.30
CA ASP A 34 -0.01 10.97 -0.06
C ASP A 34 1.01 10.26 0.83
N LEU A 35 2.15 9.92 0.23
CA LEU A 35 3.22 9.19 0.89
C LEU A 35 3.62 9.87 2.20
N ASP A 36 3.34 11.15 2.36
CA ASP A 36 3.58 11.91 3.58
C ASP A 36 2.67 11.54 4.75
N ASP A 37 1.43 11.13 4.49
CA ASP A 37 0.42 10.76 5.49
C ASP A 37 0.62 9.34 6.03
N LEU A 38 1.31 8.49 5.27
CA LEU A 38 1.66 7.15 5.72
C LEU A 38 2.67 7.19 6.87
N PRO A 39 2.49 6.35 7.91
CA PRO A 39 3.44 6.27 9.00
C PRO A 39 4.81 5.84 8.48
N ILE A 40 5.88 6.34 9.12
CA ILE A 40 7.27 6.13 8.67
C ILE A 40 7.62 4.65 8.49
N GLU A 41 7.11 3.77 9.35
CA GLU A 41 7.30 2.32 9.27
C GLU A 41 6.74 1.74 7.98
N ARG A 42 5.57 2.22 7.54
CA ARG A 42 4.94 1.77 6.30
C ARG A 42 5.76 2.18 5.08
N ARG A 43 6.26 3.42 5.06
CA ARG A 43 7.13 3.92 3.98
C ARG A 43 8.45 3.16 3.91
N LEU A 44 9.01 2.81 5.07
CA LEU A 44 10.22 2.00 5.16
C LEU A 44 10.00 0.60 4.57
N GLN A 45 8.88 -0.05 4.87
CA GLN A 45 8.52 -1.36 4.31
C GLN A 45 8.39 -1.31 2.78
N LEU A 46 7.71 -0.28 2.25
CA LEU A 46 7.60 -0.06 0.80
C LEU A 46 8.96 0.16 0.15
N ALA A 47 9.83 0.96 0.78
CA ALA A 47 11.20 1.19 0.30
C ALA A 47 12.02 -0.09 0.21
N ILE A 48 11.91 -0.97 1.21
CA ILE A 48 12.64 -2.25 1.24
C ILE A 48 12.08 -3.20 0.16
N ALA A 49 10.76 -3.27 0.00
CA ALA A 49 10.15 -4.07 -1.04
C ALA A 49 10.62 -3.64 -2.43
N ALA A 50 10.66 -2.33 -2.71
CA ALA A 50 11.14 -1.77 -3.98
C ALA A 50 12.63 -2.11 -4.25
N VAL A 51 13.47 -2.13 -3.22
CA VAL A 51 14.88 -2.54 -3.34
C VAL A 51 15.01 -4.04 -3.54
N GLY A 52 14.22 -4.85 -2.82
CA GLY A 52 14.25 -6.32 -2.89
C GLY A 52 13.90 -6.86 -4.28
N VAL A 53 12.90 -6.24 -4.94
CA VAL A 53 12.49 -6.58 -6.32
C VAL A 53 13.46 -5.98 -7.37
N ARG A 54 14.50 -5.25 -6.94
CA ARG A 54 15.49 -4.56 -7.79
C ARG A 54 14.87 -3.51 -8.73
N LEU A 55 13.69 -2.99 -8.40
CA LEU A 55 13.05 -1.89 -9.13
C LEU A 55 13.85 -0.58 -8.95
N MET A 56 14.49 -0.41 -7.80
CA MET A 56 15.25 0.78 -7.44
C MET A 56 16.50 0.44 -6.62
N SER A 57 17.51 1.31 -6.68
CA SER A 57 18.65 1.25 -5.74
C SER A 57 18.24 1.73 -4.35
N GLN A 58 18.95 1.31 -3.31
CA GLN A 58 18.69 1.74 -1.92
C GLN A 58 18.59 3.27 -1.78
N ARG A 59 19.50 4.01 -2.43
CA ARG A 59 19.50 5.48 -2.39
C ARG A 59 18.27 6.06 -3.08
N LYS A 60 17.87 5.49 -4.22
CA LYS A 60 16.69 5.94 -4.98
C LYS A 60 15.40 5.65 -4.21
N ALA A 61 15.28 4.47 -3.61
CA ALA A 61 14.15 4.11 -2.76
C ALA A 61 14.03 5.02 -1.53
N ALA A 62 15.15 5.30 -0.84
CA ALA A 62 15.18 6.20 0.30
C ALA A 62 14.65 7.61 -0.03
N ILE A 63 15.06 8.17 -1.18
CA ILE A 63 14.60 9.48 -1.65
C ILE A 63 13.11 9.42 -2.02
N PHE A 64 12.70 8.40 -2.79
CA PHE A 64 11.32 8.27 -3.26
C PHE A 64 10.33 8.13 -2.10
N TYR A 65 10.63 7.26 -1.14
CA TYR A 65 9.76 6.98 0.02
C TYR A 65 9.99 7.92 1.22
N LYS A 66 10.84 8.95 1.08
CA LYS A 66 11.14 9.95 2.13
C LYS A 66 11.58 9.31 3.47
N VAL A 67 12.46 8.31 3.41
CA VAL A 67 13.03 7.62 4.58
C VAL A 67 14.55 7.69 4.57
N PRO A 68 15.22 7.75 5.74
CA PRO A 68 16.67 7.78 5.80
C PRO A 68 17.29 6.51 5.20
N ARG A 69 18.34 6.68 4.38
CA ARG A 69 19.07 5.55 3.77
C ARG A 69 19.61 4.58 4.82
N THR A 70 20.14 5.11 5.93
CA THR A 70 20.68 4.30 7.03
C THR A 70 19.61 3.38 7.60
N THR A 71 18.40 3.90 7.84
CA THR A 71 17.26 3.11 8.32
C THR A 71 16.85 2.01 7.34
N VAL A 72 16.86 2.29 6.03
CA VAL A 72 16.62 1.26 5.00
C VAL A 72 17.69 0.17 5.04
N GLN A 73 18.96 0.55 5.12
CA GLN A 73 20.08 -0.38 5.18
C GLN A 73 20.06 -1.23 6.46
N ASP A 74 19.84 -0.62 7.62
CA ASP A 74 19.77 -1.29 8.91
C ASP A 74 18.63 -2.32 8.91
N ARG A 75 17.46 -1.94 8.37
CA ARG A 75 16.34 -2.87 8.28
C ARG A 75 16.60 -4.01 7.29
N MET A 76 17.26 -3.74 6.16
CA MET A 76 17.72 -4.82 5.25
C MET A 76 18.71 -5.76 5.93
N ASN A 77 19.50 -5.26 6.87
CA ASN A 77 20.44 -6.06 7.66
C ASN A 77 19.76 -6.80 8.85
N GLY A 78 18.44 -6.67 9.01
CA GLY A 78 17.68 -7.36 10.05
C GLY A 78 17.50 -6.58 11.36
N ALA A 79 17.78 -5.27 11.38
CA ALA A 79 17.48 -4.44 12.55
C ALA A 79 15.97 -4.45 12.86
N LEU A 80 15.62 -4.80 14.09
CA LEU A 80 14.24 -4.85 14.56
C LEU A 80 13.70 -3.43 14.81
N THR A 81 12.38 -3.27 14.73
CA THR A 81 11.72 -2.06 15.25
C THR A 81 11.94 -1.98 16.76
N ARG A 82 11.90 -0.78 17.33
CA ARG A 82 11.97 -0.61 18.79
C ARG A 82 10.90 -1.43 19.51
N VAL A 83 9.68 -1.47 18.95
CA VAL A 83 8.57 -2.28 19.48
C VAL A 83 8.93 -3.77 19.49
N ASN A 84 9.43 -4.32 18.37
CA ASN A 84 9.80 -5.73 18.31
C ASN A 84 11.05 -6.05 19.15
N ALA A 85 12.00 -5.12 19.23
CA ALA A 85 13.20 -5.28 20.01
C ALA A 85 12.87 -5.41 21.50
N HIS A 86 11.92 -4.63 22.02
CA HIS A 86 11.48 -4.68 23.41
C HIS A 86 10.31 -5.61 23.67
N ALA A 87 9.83 -6.37 22.67
CA ALA A 87 8.72 -7.31 22.86
C ALA A 87 8.97 -8.32 23.99
N HIS A 88 10.24 -8.67 24.25
CA HIS A 88 10.63 -9.56 25.35
C HIS A 88 10.70 -8.87 26.72
N GLU A 89 10.69 -7.54 26.77
CA GLU A 89 10.67 -6.73 27.99
C GLU A 89 9.23 -6.42 28.45
N HIS A 90 8.23 -6.69 27.60
CA HIS A 90 6.83 -6.49 27.93
C HIS A 90 6.35 -7.56 28.92
N ARG A 91 5.70 -7.13 30.02
CA ARG A 91 5.11 -8.04 31.02
C ARG A 91 3.72 -8.52 30.62
N LEU A 92 3.05 -7.78 29.75
CA LEU A 92 1.73 -8.05 29.22
C LEU A 92 1.86 -8.49 27.76
N THR A 93 0.92 -9.30 27.29
CA THR A 93 0.83 -9.61 25.86
C THR A 93 0.19 -8.44 25.11
N ASP A 94 0.45 -8.32 23.80
CA ASP A 94 -0.15 -7.27 22.96
C ASP A 94 -1.69 -7.20 23.13
N VAL A 95 -2.35 -8.36 23.19
CA VAL A 95 -3.80 -8.47 23.41
C VAL A 95 -4.23 -7.91 24.78
N GLN A 96 -3.44 -8.14 25.83
CA GLN A 96 -3.73 -7.61 27.16
C GLN A 96 -3.54 -6.10 27.21
N GLU A 97 -2.53 -5.58 26.52
CA GLU A 97 -2.32 -4.13 26.38
C GLU A 97 -3.46 -3.47 25.60
N ASP A 98 -3.96 -4.10 24.53
CA ASP A 98 -5.10 -3.61 23.76
C ASP A 98 -6.38 -3.53 24.60
N ILE A 99 -6.69 -4.59 25.36
CA ILE A 99 -7.83 -4.60 26.30
C ILE A 99 -7.65 -3.48 27.32
N LEU A 100 -6.47 -3.34 27.91
CA LEU A 100 -6.21 -2.31 28.90
C LEU A 100 -6.34 -0.90 28.28
N ALA A 101 -5.88 -0.69 27.05
CA ALA A 101 -5.99 0.57 26.34
C ALA A 101 -7.43 0.94 26.01
N GLU A 102 -8.26 -0.03 25.63
CA GLU A 102 -9.70 0.16 25.42
C GLU A 102 -10.40 0.60 26.72
N TRP A 103 -10.08 -0.06 27.84
CA TRP A 103 -10.65 0.25 29.14
C TRP A 103 -10.19 1.59 29.70
N ILE A 104 -8.92 1.94 29.50
CA ILE A 104 -8.34 3.17 30.05
C ILE A 104 -8.81 4.40 29.29
N LYS A 105 -9.00 4.33 27.96
CA LYS A 105 -9.47 5.46 27.16
C LYS A 105 -10.89 5.83 27.60
N PRO A 106 -11.08 6.87 28.44
CA PRO A 106 -12.42 7.39 28.63
C PRO A 106 -12.82 7.99 27.29
N CYS A 107 -14.08 7.85 26.91
CA CYS A 107 -14.65 8.62 25.81
C CYS A 107 -14.51 10.12 26.15
N GLN A 108 -13.37 10.72 25.81
CA GLN A 108 -13.13 12.16 25.96
C GLN A 108 -13.86 12.88 24.82
N THR A 109 -15.16 12.64 24.71
CA THR A 109 -16.05 13.69 24.25
C THR A 109 -16.18 14.63 25.45
N ARG A 110 -15.30 15.64 25.50
CA ARG A 110 -15.66 16.83 26.25
C ARG A 110 -16.90 17.35 25.54
N PRO A 111 -18.10 17.36 26.15
CA PRO A 111 -19.26 17.93 25.48
C PRO A 111 -18.85 19.32 25.00
N ALA A 112 -19.04 19.58 23.70
CA ALA A 112 -18.86 20.92 23.16
C ALA A 112 -19.68 21.84 24.07
N ALA A 113 -18.99 22.83 24.66
CA ALA A 113 -19.56 23.72 25.67
C ALA A 113 -21.02 24.04 25.32
N GLU A 114 -21.95 23.58 26.17
CA GLU A 114 -23.34 24.00 26.07
C GLU A 114 -23.35 25.53 26.13
N PRO A 115 -24.06 26.21 25.22
CA PRO A 115 -24.16 27.67 25.28
C PRO A 115 -24.83 28.05 26.60
N ASP A 116 -24.10 28.89 27.34
CA ASP A 116 -24.47 29.62 28.55
C ASP A 116 -25.98 29.59 28.85
N HIS A 117 -26.37 28.76 29.82
CA HIS A 117 -27.67 28.89 30.44
C HIS A 117 -27.60 30.07 31.42
N ASP A 118 -28.08 31.23 30.97
CA ASP A 118 -28.34 32.41 31.80
C ASP A 118 -29.13 32.01 33.06
N TRP A 119 -28.57 32.32 34.24
CA TRP A 119 -29.27 32.61 35.51
C TRP A 119 -28.38 33.44 36.44
#